data_AF-A0A8J2YTE8-F1
#
_entry.id   AF-A0A8J2YTE8-F1
#
_cell.length_a   1.000
_cell.length_b   1.000
_cell.length_c   1.000
_cell.angle_alpha   90.00
_cell.angle_beta   90.00
_cell.angle_gamma   90.00
#
_symmetry.space_group_name_H-M   'P 1'
#
loop_
_entity.id
_entity.type
_entity.pdbx_description
1 polymer ?
#
loop_
_entity_poly.entity_id
_entity_poly.type
_entity_poly.pdbx_seq_one_letter_code
_entity_poly.pdbx_strand_id
1 'polypeptide(L)'
;MPRLIWSPAALRDVARLHGFLKPKNPDAASRAVKAIRQGVRLLGTHPQAGRPAEDMPPEFREWPVGFGSGSYLVMYRYDGRDVVLLAVRHEREAGY
;
A
#
# COMPACT_ATOMS: atom_id res chain seq x y z
N MET A 1 -15.17 -11.03 -7.37
CA MET A 1 -13.90 -10.29 -7.13
C MET A 1 -14.25 -9.02 -6.37
N PRO A 2 -13.67 -8.78 -5.19
CA PRO A 2 -13.89 -7.53 -4.46
C PRO A 2 -13.43 -6.32 -5.28
N ARG A 3 -14.07 -5.17 -5.07
CA ARG A 3 -13.59 -3.92 -5.68
C ARG A 3 -12.40 -3.41 -4.90
N LEU A 4 -11.35 -2.99 -5.61
CA LEU A 4 -10.18 -2.35 -5.03
C LEU A 4 -10.37 -0.83 -5.03
N ILE A 5 -10.49 -0.23 -3.86
CA ILE A 5 -10.80 1.18 -3.65
C ILE A 5 -9.60 1.86 -2.97
N TRP A 6 -9.18 3.00 -3.51
CA TRP A 6 -8.17 3.83 -2.89
C TRP A 6 -8.84 4.90 -2.03
N SER A 7 -8.54 4.94 -0.73
CA SER A 7 -8.97 6.06 0.09
C SER A 7 -8.20 7.34 -0.29
N PRO A 8 -8.77 8.53 -0.01
CA PRO A 8 -8.04 9.79 -0.18
C PRO A 8 -6.71 9.84 0.61
N ALA A 9 -6.65 9.17 1.77
CA ALA A 9 -5.42 9.08 2.57
C ALA A 9 -4.33 8.28 1.86
N ALA A 10 -4.66 7.08 1.36
CA ALA A 10 -3.73 6.26 0.59
C ALA A 10 -3.23 6.97 -0.68
N LEU A 11 -4.08 7.75 -1.36
CA LEU A 11 -3.66 8.54 -2.51
C LEU A 11 -2.67 9.65 -2.14
N ARG A 12 -2.91 10.35 -1.01
CA ARG A 12 -1.97 11.36 -0.49
C ARG A 12 -0.63 10.74 -0.10
N ASP A 13 -0.65 9.55 0.50
CA ASP A 13 0.57 8.81 0.84
C ASP A 13 1.40 8.49 -0.40
N VAL A 14 0.79 7.94 -1.46
CA VAL A 14 1.49 7.66 -2.72
C VAL A 14 2.07 8.94 -3.33
N ALA A 15 1.33 10.05 -3.32
CA ALA A 15 1.81 11.33 -3.82
C ALA A 15 3.00 11.85 -3.01
N ARG A 16 2.96 11.73 -1.68
CA ARG A 16 4.04 12.10 -0.75
C ARG A 16 5.29 11.26 -0.99
N LEU A 17 5.15 9.93 -1.12
CA LEU A 17 6.24 9.00 -1.43
C LEU A 17 6.91 9.32 -2.78
N HIS A 18 6.10 9.59 -3.80
CA HIS A 18 6.61 10.04 -5.10
C HIS A 18 7.35 11.37 -4.98
N GLY A 19 6.78 12.34 -4.26
CA GLY A 19 7.37 13.67 -4.03
C GLY A 19 8.71 13.60 -3.28
N PHE A 20 8.87 12.64 -2.36
CA PHE A 20 10.13 12.41 -1.66
C PHE A 20 11.24 11.85 -2.57
N LEU A 21 10.88 10.92 -3.47
CA LEU A 21 11.84 10.29 -4.38
C LEU A 21 12.20 11.16 -5.58
N LYS A 22 11.23 11.92 -6.12
CA LYS A 22 11.37 12.64 -7.39
C LYS A 22 12.61 13.55 -7.47
N PRO A 23 12.96 14.37 -6.45
CA PRO A 23 14.15 15.22 -6.52
C PRO A 23 15.47 14.44 -6.52
N LYS A 24 15.49 13.22 -5.99
CA LYS A 24 16.69 12.38 -5.88
C LYS A 24 16.87 11.50 -7.11
N ASN A 25 15.78 10.91 -7.59
CA ASN A 25 15.74 10.03 -8.74
C ASN A 25 14.31 9.96 -9.30
N PRO A 26 13.99 10.74 -10.36
CA PRO A 26 12.66 10.75 -10.98
C PRO A 26 12.20 9.38 -11.48
N ASP A 27 13.11 8.57 -12.03
CA ASP A 27 12.80 7.24 -12.54
C ASP A 27 12.42 6.28 -11.40
N ALA A 28 13.14 6.38 -10.27
CA ALA A 28 12.78 5.63 -9.07
C ALA A 28 11.41 6.04 -8.52
N ALA A 29 11.08 7.34 -8.54
CA ALA A 29 9.76 7.82 -8.12
C ALA A 29 8.63 7.22 -8.99
N SER A 30 8.81 7.20 -10.31
CA SER A 30 7.84 6.58 -11.24
C SER A 30 7.72 5.06 -11.01
N ARG A 31 8.86 4.37 -10.85
CA ARG A 31 8.88 2.93 -10.58
C ARG A 31 8.24 2.58 -9.23
N ALA A 32 8.39 3.41 -8.21
CA ALA A 32 7.76 3.21 -6.90
C ALA A 32 6.22 3.21 -7.02
N VAL A 33 5.65 4.23 -7.66
CA VAL A 33 4.20 4.31 -7.88
C VAL A 33 3.71 3.10 -8.68
N LYS A 34 4.45 2.69 -9.71
CA LYS A 34 4.13 1.49 -10.51
C LYS A 34 4.16 0.22 -9.66
N ALA A 35 5.18 0.05 -8.82
CA ALA A 35 5.33 -1.10 -7.93
C ALA A 35 4.15 -1.20 -6.95
N ILE A 36 3.79 -0.09 -6.28
CA ILE A 36 2.62 -0.05 -5.38
C ILE A 36 1.34 -0.42 -6.15
N ARG A 37 1.08 0.22 -7.29
CA ARG A 37 -0.11 -0.05 -8.11
C ARG A 37 -0.19 -1.49 -8.60
N GLN A 38 0.93 -2.12 -8.91
CA GLN A 38 0.96 -3.52 -9.34
C GLN A 38 0.82 -4.47 -8.15
N GLY A 39 1.51 -4.19 -7.04
CA GLY A 39 1.50 -5.00 -5.83
C GLY A 39 0.12 -5.13 -5.21
N VAL A 40 -0.71 -4.07 -5.26
CA VAL A 40 -2.07 -4.12 -4.69
C VAL A 40 -3.10 -4.78 -5.61
N ARG A 41 -2.80 -5.03 -6.89
CA ARG A 41 -3.77 -5.68 -7.81
C ARG A 41 -4.17 -7.07 -7.33
N LEU A 42 -3.23 -7.79 -6.72
CA LEU A 42 -3.49 -9.13 -6.19
C LEU A 42 -4.58 -9.10 -5.10
N LEU A 43 -4.72 -8.01 -4.36
CA LEU A 43 -5.77 -7.88 -3.34
C LEU A 43 -7.18 -7.84 -3.94
N GLY A 44 -7.33 -7.46 -5.21
CA GLY A 44 -8.62 -7.52 -5.92
C GLY A 44 -9.09 -8.95 -6.22
N THR A 45 -8.20 -9.94 -6.10
CA THR A 45 -8.51 -11.36 -6.32
C THR A 45 -8.29 -12.21 -5.07
N HIS A 46 -7.31 -11.84 -4.25
CA HIS A 46 -6.92 -12.52 -3.01
C HIS A 46 -6.87 -11.52 -1.85
N PRO A 47 -8.02 -10.99 -1.41
CA PRO A 47 -8.09 -9.97 -0.36
C PRO A 47 -7.65 -10.47 1.02
N GLN A 48 -7.47 -11.78 1.20
CA GLN A 48 -7.00 -12.38 2.46
C GLN A 48 -5.49 -12.68 2.45
N ALA A 49 -4.76 -12.30 1.39
CA ALA A 49 -3.32 -12.55 1.28
C ALA A 49 -2.46 -11.69 2.22
N GLY A 50 -2.97 -10.52 2.66
CA GLY A 50 -2.28 -9.70 3.66
C GLY A 50 -2.25 -10.36 5.03
N ARG A 51 -1.32 -9.99 5.89
CA ARG A 51 -1.37 -10.43 7.29
C ARG A 51 -2.42 -9.60 8.05
N PRO A 52 -3.15 -10.16 9.03
CA PRO A 52 -3.95 -9.36 9.96
C PRO A 52 -3.08 -8.28 10.61
N ALA A 53 -3.62 -7.07 10.71
CA ALA A 53 -2.95 -5.99 11.44
C ALA A 53 -3.02 -6.28 12.95
N GLU A 54 -1.90 -6.09 13.65
CA GLU A 54 -1.82 -6.27 15.10
C GLU A 54 -2.66 -5.19 15.80
N ASP A 55 -3.30 -5.57 16.92
CA ASP A 55 -4.18 -4.69 17.72
C ASP A 55 -5.32 -4.01 16.95
N MET A 56 -5.73 -4.57 15.81
CA MET A 56 -6.84 -4.09 15.00
C MET A 56 -7.89 -5.18 14.75
N PRO A 57 -9.13 -4.80 14.39
CA PRO A 57 -10.14 -5.77 13.97
C PRO A 57 -9.66 -6.65 12.79
N PRO A 58 -10.12 -7.91 12.67
CA PRO A 58 -9.64 -8.88 11.67
C PRO A 58 -9.77 -8.47 10.20
N GLU A 59 -10.63 -7.49 9.92
CA GLU A 59 -10.82 -6.88 8.60
C GLU A 59 -9.62 -6.04 8.17
N PHE A 60 -8.83 -5.52 9.12
CA PHE A 60 -7.65 -4.71 8.87
C PHE A 60 -6.43 -5.58 8.65
N ARG A 61 -5.72 -5.29 7.57
CA ARG A 61 -4.67 -6.14 7.04
C ARG A 61 -3.54 -5.33 6.45
N GLU A 62 -2.36 -5.91 6.52
CA GLU A 62 -1.14 -5.33 5.99
C GLU A 62 -0.62 -6.15 4.81
N TRP A 63 -0.19 -5.46 3.77
CA TRP A 63 0.35 -6.06 2.56
C TRP A 63 1.69 -5.41 2.20
N PRO A 64 2.81 -6.13 2.34
CA PRO A 64 4.10 -5.63 1.92
C PRO A 64 4.22 -5.64 0.40
N VAL A 65 4.75 -4.57 -0.17
CA VAL A 65 5.06 -4.42 -1.59
C VAL A 65 6.53 -4.06 -1.73
N GLY A 66 7.33 -5.01 -2.24
CA GLY A 66 8.77 -4.82 -2.40
C GLY A 66 9.12 -3.72 -3.40
N PHE A 67 10.13 -2.92 -3.08
CA PHE A 67 10.69 -1.89 -3.95
C PHE A 67 12.16 -1.58 -3.60
N GLY A 68 13.07 -1.87 -4.54
CA GLY A 68 14.50 -1.68 -4.30
C GLY A 68 15.02 -2.58 -3.18
N SER A 69 15.75 -2.01 -2.22
CA SER A 69 16.25 -2.72 -1.03
C SER A 69 15.28 -2.73 0.14
N GLY A 70 14.05 -2.25 -0.06
CA GLY A 70 13.05 -2.18 1.00
C GLY A 70 11.64 -2.48 0.54
N SER A 71 10.68 -2.12 1.37
CA SER A 71 9.26 -2.36 1.11
C SER A 71 8.37 -1.16 1.45
N TYR A 72 7.27 -1.06 0.70
CA TYR A 72 6.10 -0.30 1.09
C TYR A 72 5.14 -1.21 1.85
N LEU A 73 4.60 -0.75 2.97
CA LEU A 73 3.54 -1.42 3.69
C LEU A 73 2.21 -0.76 3.34
N VAL A 74 1.28 -1.55 2.78
CA VAL A 74 -0.07 -1.10 2.47
C VAL A 74 -1.01 -1.61 3.54
N MET A 75 -1.63 -0.69 4.29
CA MET A 75 -2.72 -1.03 5.21
C MET A 75 -4.04 -0.96 4.43
N TYR A 76 -4.85 -2.01 4.54
CA TYR A 76 -6.17 -2.06 3.91
C TYR A 76 -7.20 -2.71 4.83
N ARG A 77 -8.46 -2.44 4.54
CA ARG A 77 -9.61 -3.10 5.16
C ARG A 77 -10.31 -3.97 4.13
N TYR A 78 -10.66 -5.19 4.50
CA TYR A 78 -11.50 -6.09 3.72
C TYR A 78 -12.71 -6.53 4.56
N ASP A 79 -13.91 -6.13 4.12
CA ASP A 79 -15.17 -6.41 4.82
C ASP A 79 -15.97 -7.58 4.22
N GLY A 80 -15.31 -8.44 3.45
CA GLY A 80 -15.97 -9.51 2.71
C GLY A 80 -16.52 -9.07 1.33
N ARG A 81 -16.55 -7.76 1.04
CA ARG A 81 -17.05 -7.23 -0.24
C ARG A 81 -16.05 -6.34 -0.96
N ASP A 82 -15.49 -5.37 -0.27
CA ASP A 82 -14.59 -4.38 -0.86
C ASP A 82 -13.23 -4.39 -0.16
N VAL A 83 -12.17 -4.14 -0.92
CA VAL A 83 -10.82 -3.87 -0.41
C VAL A 83 -10.60 -2.37 -0.45
N VAL A 84 -10.48 -1.75 0.71
CA VAL A 84 -10.22 -0.31 0.82
C VAL A 84 -8.80 -0.10 1.29
N LEU A 85 -7.94 0.45 0.44
CA LEU A 85 -6.57 0.83 0.80
C LEU A 85 -6.62 2.10 1.65
N LEU A 86 -6.13 2.00 2.88
CA LEU A 86 -6.24 3.06 3.90
C LEU A 86 -4.98 3.92 3.98
N ALA A 87 -3.81 3.29 3.94
CA ALA A 87 -2.53 3.97 4.04
C ALA A 87 -1.45 3.22 3.24
N VAL A 88 -0.44 3.97 2.81
CA VAL A 88 0.77 3.42 2.18
C VAL A 88 1.99 4.08 2.82
N ARG A 89 2.87 3.27 3.41
CA ARG A 89 4.07 3.78 4.09
C ARG A 89 5.30 3.07 3.57
N HIS A 90 6.46 3.72 3.60
CA HIS A 90 7.72 3.01 3.42
C HIS A 90 8.19 2.50 4.78
N GLU A 91 8.75 1.29 4.86
CA GLU A 91 9.23 0.68 6.13
C GLU A 91 10.31 1.50 6.88
N ARG A 92 10.86 2.54 6.24
CA ARG A 92 11.89 3.42 6.79
C ARG A 92 11.34 4.78 7.22
N GLU A 93 10.03 4.99 7.07
CA GLU A 93 9.37 6.14 7.68
C GLU A 93 9.30 5.93 9.19
N ALA A 94 9.66 6.95 9.96
CA ALA A 94 9.62 6.87 11.41
C ALA A 94 8.20 6.58 11.91
N GLY A 95 8.04 5.62 12.82
CA GLY A 95 6.77 5.33 13.50
C GLY A 95 6.05 4.04 13.07
N TYR A 96 6.80 2.96 12.84
CA TYR A 96 6.30 1.59 13.02
C TYR A 96 6.99 1.01 14.26
#